data_AF-A0A935AHE3-F1
#
_entry.id   AF-A0A935AHE3-F1
#
_cell.length_a   1.000
_cell.length_b   1.000
_cell.length_c   1.000
_cell.angle_alpha   90.00
_cell.angle_beta   90.00
_cell.angle_gamma   90.00
#
_symmetry.space_group_name_H-M   'P 1'
#
loop_
_entity.id
_entity.type
_entity.pdbx_description
1 polymer ?
#
loop_
_entity_poly.entity_id
_entity_poly.type
_entity_poly.pdbx_seq_one_letter_code
_entity_poly.pdbx_strand_id
1 'polypeptide(L)'
;MKILADSVAAQGAAPGFFATLREDVACVFARDPAARNTLELLTIYPGVQALMLYRVAHRLWRGNWRYAARALSFLARFLTNVDIHPGAVIGRRFFIDHGACVVIGETAVIGDDVTLYHGVTLGGTTWNPGKRHPTLGNGVVVGAGAKILGPITVGDNARVAANSVVIDAVRPGMTVVGIPGRMVLPMEGRRIAHGIDLDHHQIPDPVGKAIGCLLDRIAQMEREIASLKGEPTTAEGACRTCDDTCSQPTFDGSWKATAPIAPGA
;
A
#
# COMPACT_ATOMS: atom_id res chain seq x y z
N MET A 1 -15.06 -25.29 -20.45
CA MET A 1 -15.70 -24.23 -19.64
C MET A 1 -16.24 -24.83 -18.34
N LYS A 2 -15.34 -25.36 -17.48
CA LYS A 2 -15.65 -25.92 -16.15
C LYS A 2 -14.37 -26.40 -15.46
N ILE A 3 -13.36 -25.55 -15.28
CA ILE A 3 -12.16 -25.91 -14.48
C ILE A 3 -11.70 -24.64 -13.75
N LEU A 4 -11.40 -24.78 -12.45
CA LEU A 4 -11.04 -23.76 -11.44
C LEU A 4 -12.23 -23.20 -10.63
N ALA A 5 -12.95 -24.10 -9.96
CA ALA A 5 -13.80 -23.76 -8.81
C ALA A 5 -13.54 -24.73 -7.65
N ASP A 6 -12.28 -25.13 -7.43
CA ASP A 6 -11.89 -26.02 -6.33
C ASP A 6 -10.63 -25.52 -5.65
N SER A 7 -10.81 -24.65 -4.65
CA SER A 7 -10.08 -24.64 -3.37
C SER A 7 -10.45 -23.40 -2.56
N VAL A 8 -11.71 -23.33 -2.13
CA VAL A 8 -12.08 -22.49 -0.98
C VAL A 8 -12.45 -23.45 0.14
N ALA A 9 -11.44 -23.79 0.93
CA ALA A 9 -11.63 -24.55 2.16
C ALA A 9 -12.58 -23.78 3.10
N ALA A 10 -13.63 -24.48 3.54
CA ALA A 10 -14.48 -24.25 4.71
C ALA A 10 -14.63 -22.80 5.20
N GLN A 11 -15.64 -22.09 4.68
CA GLN A 11 -16.15 -20.87 5.32
C GLN A 11 -17.39 -21.25 6.15
N GLY A 12 -17.28 -21.15 7.47
CA GLY A 12 -18.44 -21.21 8.38
C GLY A 12 -19.48 -20.13 8.03
N ALA A 13 -20.70 -20.28 8.54
CA ALA A 13 -21.80 -19.34 8.28
C ALA A 13 -21.35 -17.88 8.46
N ALA A 14 -21.65 -17.03 7.47
CA ALA A 14 -21.30 -15.63 7.52
C ALA A 14 -21.89 -15.00 8.80
N PRO A 15 -21.09 -14.27 9.60
CA PRO A 15 -21.58 -13.67 10.83
C PRO A 15 -22.75 -12.72 10.54
N GLY A 16 -23.72 -12.67 11.46
CA GLY A 16 -24.78 -11.67 11.39
C GLY A 16 -24.21 -10.25 11.48
N PHE A 17 -24.99 -9.25 11.05
CA PHE A 17 -24.57 -7.85 10.99
C PHE A 17 -23.89 -7.34 12.29
N PHE A 18 -24.48 -7.66 13.45
CA PHE A 18 -23.92 -7.28 14.75
C PHE A 18 -22.63 -8.00 15.10
N ALA A 19 -22.48 -9.25 14.65
CA ALA A 19 -21.24 -10.00 14.82
C ALA A 19 -20.12 -9.41 13.94
N THR A 20 -20.43 -9.00 12.70
CA THR A 20 -19.47 -8.26 11.86
C THR A 20 -19.02 -6.96 12.53
N LEU A 21 -19.94 -6.16 13.06
CA LEU A 21 -19.59 -4.92 13.76
C LEU A 21 -18.72 -5.18 14.99
N ARG A 22 -19.03 -6.23 15.75
CA ARG A 22 -18.23 -6.63 16.91
C ARG A 22 -16.81 -7.03 16.49
N GLU A 23 -16.66 -7.75 15.39
CA GLU A 23 -15.35 -8.10 14.82
C GLU A 23 -14.57 -6.88 14.34
N ASP A 24 -15.24 -5.93 13.68
CA ASP A 24 -14.63 -4.68 13.20
C ASP A 24 -14.12 -3.82 14.37
N VAL A 25 -14.81 -3.80 15.52
CA VAL A 25 -14.33 -3.14 16.76
C VAL A 25 -13.19 -3.94 17.41
N ALA A 26 -13.33 -5.26 17.50
CA ALA A 26 -12.35 -6.13 18.15
C ALA A 26 -11.00 -6.15 17.42
N CYS A 27 -10.99 -6.05 16.09
CA CYS A 27 -9.75 -6.06 15.33
C CYS A 27 -8.88 -4.83 15.60
N VAL A 28 -9.48 -3.70 15.99
CA VAL A 28 -8.71 -2.49 16.30
C VAL A 28 -7.88 -2.68 17.56
N PHE A 29 -8.43 -3.27 18.62
CA PHE A 29 -7.66 -3.56 19.84
C PHE A 29 -6.47 -4.50 19.59
N ALA A 30 -6.56 -5.37 18.58
CA ALA A 30 -5.47 -6.28 18.23
C ALA A 30 -4.38 -5.62 17.39
N ARG A 31 -4.71 -4.52 16.68
CA ARG A 31 -3.83 -3.90 15.66
C ARG A 31 -3.33 -2.51 16.05
N ASP A 32 -4.06 -1.77 16.87
CA ASP A 32 -3.69 -0.44 17.31
C ASP A 32 -3.35 -0.43 18.81
N PRO A 33 -2.06 -0.28 19.16
CA PRO A 33 -1.62 -0.16 20.55
C PRO A 33 -2.23 1.05 21.28
N ALA A 34 -2.70 2.07 20.57
CA ALA A 34 -3.32 3.26 21.15
C ALA A 34 -4.79 3.06 21.56
N ALA A 35 -5.43 1.96 21.14
CA ALA A 35 -6.83 1.68 21.44
C ALA A 35 -7.02 1.23 22.89
N ARG A 36 -7.46 2.15 23.77
CA ARG A 36 -7.58 1.90 25.22
C ARG A 36 -8.90 1.28 25.65
N ASN A 37 -10.02 1.75 25.09
CA ASN A 37 -11.35 1.29 25.47
C ASN A 37 -12.37 1.47 24.32
N THR A 38 -13.51 0.77 24.44
CA THR A 38 -14.53 0.75 23.39
C THR A 38 -15.26 2.08 23.24
N LEU A 39 -15.38 2.87 24.31
CA LEU A 39 -16.04 4.18 24.24
C LEU A 39 -15.25 5.13 23.34
N GLU A 40 -13.93 5.20 23.52
CA GLU A 40 -13.03 5.97 22.66
C GLU A 40 -13.13 5.48 21.21
N LEU A 41 -13.12 4.17 21.00
CA LEU A 41 -13.23 3.61 19.66
C LEU A 41 -14.55 3.96 18.94
N LEU A 42 -15.65 4.04 19.67
CA LEU A 42 -16.95 4.38 19.08
C LEU A 42 -17.14 5.90 18.89
N THR A 43 -16.50 6.72 19.72
CA THR A 43 -16.75 8.17 19.78
C THR A 43 -15.69 9.03 19.11
N ILE A 44 -14.43 8.59 19.06
CA ILE A 44 -13.30 9.39 18.58
C ILE A 44 -12.37 8.66 17.60
N TYR A 45 -12.75 7.47 17.10
CA TYR A 45 -12.02 6.79 16.03
C TYR A 45 -12.75 6.92 14.68
N PRO A 46 -12.29 7.81 13.79
CA PRO A 46 -13.00 8.11 12.53
C PRO A 46 -13.06 6.91 11.59
N GLY A 47 -12.02 6.05 11.57
CA GLY A 47 -12.00 4.84 10.74
C GLY A 47 -13.09 3.84 11.12
N VAL A 48 -13.32 3.63 12.42
CA VAL A 48 -14.37 2.74 12.93
C VAL A 48 -15.74 3.33 12.66
N GLN A 49 -15.94 4.61 12.96
CA GLN A 49 -17.21 5.30 12.68
C GLN A 49 -17.58 5.25 11.20
N ALA A 50 -16.61 5.49 10.31
CA ALA A 50 -16.81 5.42 8.87
C ALA A 50 -17.22 4.01 8.42
N LEU A 51 -16.54 2.98 8.93
CA LEU A 51 -16.84 1.59 8.60
C LEU A 51 -18.24 1.19 9.10
N MET A 52 -18.62 1.56 10.33
CA MET A 52 -19.95 1.28 10.87
C MET A 52 -21.07 1.91 10.02
N LEU A 53 -20.91 3.19 9.67
CA LEU A 53 -21.88 3.91 8.82
C LEU A 53 -21.93 3.31 7.40
N TYR A 54 -20.77 2.94 6.84
CA TYR A 54 -20.70 2.23 5.57
C TYR A 54 -21.46 0.90 5.61
N ARG A 55 -21.32 0.09 6.67
CA ARG A 55 -22.04 -1.21 6.77
C ARG A 55 -23.56 -1.02 6.67
N VAL A 56 -24.08 0.06 7.27
CA VAL A 56 -25.51 0.45 7.15
C VAL A 56 -25.82 0.93 5.74
N ALA A 57 -25.01 1.84 5.19
CA ALA A 57 -25.19 2.40 3.85
C ALA A 57 -25.15 1.32 2.76
N HIS A 58 -24.26 0.35 2.88
CA HIS A 58 -24.15 -0.81 1.99
C HIS A 58 -25.41 -1.68 2.03
N ARG A 59 -26.02 -1.87 3.21
CA ARG A 59 -27.27 -2.61 3.33
C ARG A 59 -28.45 -1.87 2.68
N LEU A 60 -28.52 -0.54 2.85
CA LEU A 60 -29.48 0.31 2.13
C LEU A 60 -29.28 0.23 0.62
N TRP A 61 -28.03 0.25 0.16
CA TRP A 61 -27.67 0.14 -1.25
C TRP A 61 -28.13 -1.19 -1.85
N ARG A 62 -27.88 -2.30 -1.15
CA ARG A 62 -28.35 -3.64 -1.53
C ARG A 62 -29.87 -3.78 -1.49
N GLY A 63 -30.55 -3.05 -0.61
CA GLY A 63 -32.01 -2.95 -0.56
C GLY A 63 -32.62 -2.07 -1.66
N ASN A 64 -31.80 -1.53 -2.55
CA ASN A 64 -32.18 -0.59 -3.62
C ASN A 64 -32.57 0.83 -3.16
N TRP A 65 -32.28 1.19 -1.90
CA TRP A 65 -32.46 2.56 -1.37
C TRP A 65 -31.25 3.43 -1.71
N ARG A 66 -30.99 3.61 -3.02
CA ARG A 66 -29.73 4.18 -3.54
C ARG A 66 -29.45 5.60 -3.05
N TYR A 67 -30.46 6.47 -3.01
CA TYR A 67 -30.32 7.84 -2.54
C TYR A 67 -29.98 7.89 -1.04
N ALA A 68 -30.72 7.17 -0.20
CA ALA A 68 -30.47 7.11 1.23
C ALA A 68 -29.06 6.56 1.55
N ALA A 69 -28.62 5.53 0.83
CA ALA A 69 -27.27 5.01 0.95
C ALA A 69 -26.19 6.05 0.61
N ARG A 70 -26.38 6.83 -0.47
CA ARG A 70 -25.44 7.90 -0.86
C ARG A 70 -25.45 9.06 0.12
N ALA A 71 -26.63 9.48 0.60
CA ALA A 71 -26.75 10.53 1.60
C ALA A 71 -26.05 10.13 2.92
N LEU A 72 -26.22 8.88 3.37
CA LEU A 72 -25.54 8.37 4.54
C LEU A 72 -24.01 8.30 4.36
N SER A 73 -23.55 7.88 3.18
CA SER A 73 -22.12 7.86 2.86
C SER A 73 -21.52 9.26 2.82
N PHE A 74 -22.26 10.25 2.30
CA PHE A 74 -21.86 11.65 2.34
C PHE A 74 -21.78 12.20 3.78
N LEU A 75 -22.76 11.87 4.63
CA LEU A 75 -22.72 12.23 6.05
C LEU A 75 -21.53 11.59 6.76
N ALA A 76 -21.26 10.30 6.52
CA ALA A 76 -20.09 9.62 7.06
C ALA A 76 -18.79 10.32 6.65
N ARG A 77 -18.66 10.68 5.37
CA ARG A 77 -17.52 11.46 4.86
C ARG A 77 -17.38 12.81 5.53
N PHE A 78 -18.48 13.53 5.72
CA PHE A 78 -18.47 14.84 6.39
C PHE A 78 -17.97 14.75 7.83
N LEU A 79 -18.37 13.70 8.57
CA LEU A 79 -18.00 13.51 9.97
C LEU A 79 -16.59 12.92 10.16
N THR A 80 -16.14 12.05 9.25
CA THR A 80 -14.93 11.22 9.46
C THR A 80 -13.79 11.52 8.49
N ASN A 81 -14.04 12.29 7.42
CA ASN A 81 -13.13 12.51 6.30
C ASN A 81 -12.72 11.22 5.54
N VAL A 82 -13.51 10.14 5.68
CA VAL A 82 -13.38 8.88 4.95
C VAL A 82 -14.49 8.79 3.91
N ASP A 83 -14.17 8.67 2.63
CA ASP A 83 -15.14 8.53 1.54
C ASP A 83 -15.22 7.05 1.11
N ILE A 84 -16.28 6.36 1.53
CA ILE A 84 -16.55 4.97 1.12
C ILE A 84 -17.84 4.94 0.30
N HIS A 85 -17.74 4.57 -0.97
CA HIS A 85 -18.93 4.39 -1.78
C HIS A 85 -19.74 3.18 -1.27
N PRO A 86 -21.07 3.29 -1.09
CA PRO A 86 -21.87 2.22 -0.49
C PRO A 86 -21.98 0.97 -1.37
N GLY A 87 -21.64 1.08 -2.65
CA GLY A 87 -21.53 -0.03 -3.60
C GLY A 87 -20.26 -0.88 -3.47
N ALA A 88 -19.24 -0.42 -2.74
CA ALA A 88 -18.03 -1.19 -2.50
C ALA A 88 -18.38 -2.51 -1.79
N VAL A 89 -17.49 -3.50 -1.88
CA VAL A 89 -17.62 -4.77 -1.15
C VAL A 89 -16.42 -4.87 -0.22
N ILE A 90 -16.67 -4.97 1.08
CA ILE A 90 -15.63 -4.98 2.11
C ILE A 90 -15.82 -6.20 3.00
N GLY A 91 -14.77 -7.00 3.13
CA GLY A 91 -14.68 -8.18 3.98
C GLY A 91 -14.72 -7.86 5.47
N ARG A 92 -14.35 -8.85 6.29
CA ARG A 92 -14.37 -8.81 7.75
C ARG A 92 -13.08 -8.24 8.32
N ARG A 93 -13.14 -7.65 9.53
CA ARG A 93 -11.96 -7.15 10.26
C ARG A 93 -11.14 -6.19 9.40
N PHE A 94 -11.84 -5.39 8.60
CA PHE A 94 -11.25 -4.34 7.80
C PHE A 94 -10.86 -3.20 8.73
N PHE A 95 -9.63 -2.74 8.63
CA PHE A 95 -9.10 -1.71 9.51
C PHE A 95 -8.68 -0.48 8.72
N ILE A 96 -9.17 0.69 9.14
CA ILE A 96 -8.75 1.98 8.59
C ILE A 96 -8.05 2.73 9.72
N ASP A 97 -6.74 2.85 9.64
CA ASP A 97 -5.95 3.57 10.62
C ASP A 97 -5.87 5.07 10.27
N HIS A 98 -6.10 5.91 11.28
CA HIS A 98 -6.29 7.37 11.22
C HIS A 98 -7.44 7.88 10.33
N GLY A 99 -7.79 7.20 9.23
CA GLY A 99 -8.97 7.44 8.39
C GLY A 99 -8.90 8.67 7.48
N ALA A 100 -8.15 9.72 7.84
CA ALA A 100 -8.15 10.97 7.10
C ALA A 100 -7.88 10.80 5.60
N CYS A 101 -8.77 11.31 4.75
CA CYS A 101 -8.65 11.32 3.29
C CYS A 101 -8.57 9.93 2.62
N VAL A 102 -9.07 8.88 3.27
CA VAL A 102 -9.23 7.56 2.61
C VAL A 102 -10.40 7.62 1.62
N VAL A 103 -10.19 7.10 0.41
CA VAL A 103 -11.19 7.09 -0.68
C VAL A 103 -11.33 5.68 -1.25
N ILE A 104 -12.54 5.11 -1.17
CA ILE A 104 -12.86 3.77 -1.66
C ILE A 104 -14.01 3.86 -2.66
N GLY A 105 -13.71 3.58 -3.94
CA GLY A 105 -14.67 3.73 -5.01
C GLY A 105 -15.70 2.60 -5.15
N GLU A 106 -16.72 2.84 -5.97
CA GLU A 106 -17.94 2.02 -6.05
C GLU A 106 -17.72 0.54 -6.29
N THR A 107 -16.79 0.17 -7.18
CA THR A 107 -16.60 -1.23 -7.58
C THR A 107 -15.38 -1.85 -6.92
N ALA A 108 -14.89 -1.23 -5.84
CA ALA A 108 -13.79 -1.77 -5.06
C ALA A 108 -14.24 -3.04 -4.35
N VAL A 109 -13.37 -4.04 -4.34
CA VAL A 109 -13.57 -5.27 -3.56
C VAL A 109 -12.39 -5.39 -2.61
N ILE A 110 -12.66 -5.54 -1.32
CA ILE A 110 -11.66 -5.64 -0.27
C ILE A 110 -11.90 -6.93 0.49
N GLY A 111 -10.88 -7.77 0.59
CA GLY A 111 -10.91 -9.03 1.34
C GLY A 111 -10.98 -8.84 2.85
N ASP A 112 -10.81 -9.94 3.56
CA ASP A 112 -10.75 -9.97 5.03
C ASP A 112 -9.38 -9.51 5.53
N ASP A 113 -9.33 -8.97 6.74
CA ASP A 113 -8.09 -8.60 7.43
C ASP A 113 -7.21 -7.57 6.71
N VAL A 114 -7.80 -6.77 5.82
CA VAL A 114 -7.10 -5.68 5.13
C VAL A 114 -6.95 -4.47 6.06
N THR A 115 -5.79 -3.82 5.98
CA THR A 115 -5.51 -2.56 6.68
C THR A 115 -5.17 -1.46 5.69
N LEU A 116 -5.87 -0.33 5.76
CA LEU A 116 -5.53 0.90 5.05
C LEU A 116 -5.11 1.99 6.03
N TYR A 117 -4.06 2.72 5.68
CA TYR A 117 -3.69 3.96 6.36
C TYR A 117 -4.40 5.18 5.75
N HIS A 118 -4.26 6.33 6.41
CA HIS A 118 -4.75 7.62 5.92
C HIS A 118 -4.26 7.94 4.50
N GLY A 119 -5.05 8.71 3.75
CA GLY A 119 -4.72 9.21 2.41
C GLY A 119 -4.70 8.14 1.32
N VAL A 120 -5.07 6.90 1.62
CA VAL A 120 -5.16 5.82 0.63
C VAL A 120 -6.32 6.03 -0.33
N THR A 121 -6.10 5.77 -1.62
CA THR A 121 -7.17 5.82 -2.64
C THR A 121 -7.25 4.51 -3.41
N LEU A 122 -8.44 3.91 -3.43
CA LEU A 122 -8.82 2.81 -4.31
C LEU A 122 -9.67 3.38 -5.45
N GLY A 123 -9.01 3.87 -6.48
CA GLY A 123 -9.56 4.73 -7.52
C GLY A 123 -9.84 4.04 -8.85
N GLY A 124 -10.71 4.65 -9.67
CA GLY A 124 -10.98 4.21 -11.03
C GLY A 124 -10.07 4.86 -12.06
N THR A 125 -9.85 4.20 -13.20
CA THR A 125 -9.08 4.73 -14.34
C THR A 125 -9.92 5.01 -15.58
N THR A 126 -11.22 4.72 -15.53
CA THR A 126 -12.14 4.87 -16.66
C THR A 126 -13.48 5.47 -16.22
N TRP A 127 -14.13 6.18 -17.15
CA TRP A 127 -15.49 6.71 -17.02
C TRP A 127 -16.57 5.69 -17.35
N ASN A 128 -16.18 4.56 -17.94
CA ASN A 128 -17.13 3.53 -18.37
C ASN A 128 -17.82 2.88 -17.17
N PRO A 129 -19.14 2.61 -17.25
CA PRO A 129 -19.83 1.83 -16.24
C PRO A 129 -19.25 0.41 -16.17
N GLY A 130 -19.14 -0.14 -14.96
CA GLY A 130 -18.59 -1.48 -14.71
C GLY A 130 -17.45 -1.51 -13.69
N LYS A 131 -16.75 -2.66 -13.62
CA LYS A 131 -15.60 -2.86 -12.75
C LYS A 131 -14.46 -1.96 -13.20
N ARG A 132 -14.06 -1.04 -12.32
CA ARG A 132 -13.05 0.00 -12.60
C ARG A 132 -12.17 0.33 -11.41
N HIS A 133 -12.54 -0.13 -10.21
CA HIS A 133 -11.75 0.03 -8.99
C HIS A 133 -11.06 -1.29 -8.62
N PRO A 134 -10.03 -1.23 -7.76
CA PRO A 134 -9.20 -2.39 -7.44
C PRO A 134 -9.95 -3.52 -6.72
N THR A 135 -9.31 -4.69 -6.71
CA THR A 135 -9.62 -5.81 -5.82
C THR A 135 -8.42 -6.04 -4.91
N LEU A 136 -8.61 -5.96 -3.60
CA LEU A 136 -7.60 -6.31 -2.60
C LEU A 136 -7.92 -7.70 -2.04
N GLY A 137 -6.93 -8.59 -2.04
CA GLY A 137 -7.00 -9.89 -1.38
C GLY A 137 -7.01 -9.77 0.15
N ASN A 138 -6.97 -10.91 0.82
CA ASN A 138 -6.99 -10.98 2.28
C ASN A 138 -5.64 -10.56 2.88
N GLY A 139 -5.65 -9.91 4.03
CA GLY A 139 -4.42 -9.55 4.76
C GLY A 139 -3.55 -8.49 4.07
N VAL A 140 -4.07 -7.81 3.04
CA VAL A 140 -3.34 -6.74 2.35
C VAL A 140 -3.13 -5.55 3.28
N VAL A 141 -1.92 -4.98 3.26
CA VAL A 141 -1.60 -3.75 4.02
C VAL A 141 -1.24 -2.65 3.03
N VAL A 142 -1.95 -1.52 3.10
CA VAL A 142 -1.74 -0.38 2.22
C VAL A 142 -1.29 0.82 3.02
N GLY A 143 -0.02 1.18 2.87
CA GLY A 143 0.65 2.28 3.55
C GLY A 143 0.05 3.65 3.25
N ALA A 144 0.37 4.62 4.11
CA ALA A 144 -0.20 5.96 4.07
C ALA A 144 -0.02 6.63 2.70
N GLY A 145 -1.07 7.27 2.21
CA GLY A 145 -1.03 8.05 0.97
C GLY A 145 -0.94 7.24 -0.33
N ALA A 146 -0.90 5.91 -0.29
CA ALA A 146 -0.81 5.10 -1.50
C ALA A 146 -2.05 5.22 -2.40
N LYS A 147 -1.85 5.08 -3.71
CA LYS A 147 -2.91 5.16 -4.74
C LYS A 147 -2.92 3.86 -5.52
N ILE A 148 -4.03 3.14 -5.49
CA ILE A 148 -4.23 1.89 -6.25
C ILE A 148 -5.33 2.19 -7.26
N LEU A 149 -4.97 2.18 -8.54
CA LEU A 149 -5.80 2.75 -9.60
C LEU A 149 -6.15 1.70 -10.65
N GLY A 150 -7.45 1.58 -10.93
CA GLY A 150 -7.98 0.73 -11.99
C GLY A 150 -8.47 -0.65 -11.49
N PRO A 151 -9.04 -1.47 -12.39
CA PRO A 151 -9.59 -2.78 -12.06
C PRO A 151 -8.48 -3.85 -11.90
N ILE A 152 -7.43 -3.53 -11.14
CA ILE A 152 -6.30 -4.41 -10.85
C ILE A 152 -6.52 -5.22 -9.58
N THR A 153 -5.83 -6.35 -9.47
CA THR A 153 -5.87 -7.19 -8.28
C THR A 153 -4.57 -7.08 -7.51
N VAL A 154 -4.67 -6.86 -6.20
CA VAL A 154 -3.58 -6.94 -5.24
C VAL A 154 -3.75 -8.24 -4.45
N GLY A 155 -2.85 -9.19 -4.65
CA GLY A 155 -2.97 -10.53 -4.08
C GLY A 155 -2.87 -10.58 -2.55
N ASP A 156 -3.24 -11.72 -1.98
CA ASP A 156 -3.27 -11.93 -0.53
C ASP A 156 -1.93 -11.62 0.15
N ASN A 157 -1.97 -11.01 1.32
CA ASN A 157 -0.81 -10.63 2.14
C ASN A 157 0.21 -9.73 1.42
N ALA A 158 -0.15 -9.14 0.28
CA ALA A 158 0.68 -8.15 -0.37
C ALA A 158 0.73 -6.85 0.44
N ARG A 159 1.84 -6.11 0.29
CA ARG A 159 2.07 -4.84 0.96
C ARG A 159 2.26 -3.74 -0.06
N VAL A 160 1.65 -2.59 0.15
CA VAL A 160 1.87 -1.40 -0.67
C VAL A 160 2.51 -0.34 0.22
N ALA A 161 3.70 0.12 -0.16
CA ALA A 161 4.43 1.11 0.61
C ALA A 161 3.73 2.47 0.58
N ALA A 162 4.01 3.30 1.58
CA ALA A 162 3.50 4.66 1.66
C ALA A 162 3.78 5.44 0.36
N ASN A 163 2.83 6.27 -0.06
CA ASN A 163 2.85 7.09 -1.28
C ASN A 163 3.10 6.34 -2.60
N SER A 164 3.03 5.01 -2.63
CA SER A 164 3.22 4.26 -3.87
C SER A 164 1.99 4.38 -4.79
N VAL A 165 2.21 4.37 -6.10
CA VAL A 165 1.14 4.42 -7.11
C VAL A 165 1.07 3.09 -7.86
N VAL A 166 0.11 2.25 -7.52
CA VAL A 166 -0.06 0.91 -8.09
C VAL A 166 -1.05 0.96 -9.25
N ILE A 167 -0.56 0.62 -10.44
CA ILE A 167 -1.33 0.60 -11.70
C ILE A 167 -1.35 -0.78 -12.37
N ASP A 168 -0.59 -1.74 -11.83
CA ASP A 168 -0.47 -3.10 -12.33
C ASP A 168 -0.86 -4.11 -11.24
N ALA A 169 -1.26 -5.32 -11.65
CA ALA A 169 -1.59 -6.39 -10.70
C ALA A 169 -0.38 -6.79 -9.83
N VAL A 170 -0.65 -7.09 -8.56
CA VAL A 170 0.37 -7.43 -7.56
C VAL A 170 0.20 -8.88 -7.14
N ARG A 171 1.27 -9.66 -7.19
CA ARG A 171 1.24 -11.06 -6.77
C ARG A 171 1.10 -11.17 -5.24
N PRO A 172 0.49 -12.26 -4.73
CA PRO A 172 0.39 -12.50 -3.29
C PRO A 172 1.75 -12.43 -2.58
N GLY A 173 1.78 -11.84 -1.38
CA GLY A 173 2.96 -11.72 -0.53
C GLY A 173 4.06 -10.78 -1.03
N MET A 174 3.88 -10.10 -2.17
CA MET A 174 4.85 -9.12 -2.67
C MET A 174 4.67 -7.75 -2.01
N THR A 175 5.76 -6.98 -1.98
CA THR A 175 5.73 -5.57 -1.58
C THR A 175 5.83 -4.69 -2.83
N VAL A 176 5.05 -3.61 -2.91
CA VAL A 176 5.08 -2.63 -4.01
C VAL A 176 5.52 -1.27 -3.51
N VAL A 177 6.43 -0.65 -4.26
CA VAL A 177 7.12 0.58 -3.84
C VAL A 177 7.25 1.57 -5.00
N GLY A 178 7.18 2.86 -4.72
CA GLY A 178 7.51 3.92 -5.68
C GLY A 178 6.36 4.36 -6.60
N ILE A 179 6.71 5.27 -7.52
CA ILE A 179 5.79 5.92 -8.45
C ILE A 179 6.42 5.91 -9.87
N PRO A 180 5.88 5.13 -10.83
CA PRO A 180 4.88 4.09 -10.65
C PRO A 180 5.41 2.91 -9.81
N GLY A 181 4.51 2.19 -9.16
CA GLY A 181 4.82 1.09 -8.27
C GLY A 181 5.59 -0.03 -8.96
N ARG A 182 6.60 -0.56 -8.26
CA ARG A 182 7.38 -1.73 -8.67
C ARG A 182 7.32 -2.79 -7.58
N MET A 183 7.06 -4.03 -7.98
CA MET A 183 7.13 -5.17 -7.06
C MET A 183 8.58 -5.42 -6.67
N VAL A 184 8.83 -5.51 -5.36
CA VAL A 184 10.10 -5.92 -4.77
C VAL A 184 9.87 -7.16 -3.93
N LEU A 185 10.88 -8.05 -3.90
CA LEU A 185 10.83 -9.18 -2.99
C LEU A 185 10.86 -8.66 -1.55
N PRO A 186 10.04 -9.21 -0.65
CA PRO A 186 10.21 -8.95 0.77
C PRO A 186 11.63 -9.41 1.16
N MET A 187 12.38 -8.57 1.88
CA MET A 187 13.64 -9.01 2.49
C MET A 187 13.36 -10.30 3.29
N GLU A 188 14.16 -11.34 3.06
CA GLU A 188 14.02 -12.63 3.73
C GLU A 188 13.88 -12.44 5.24
N GLY A 189 12.84 -13.04 5.83
CA GLY A 189 12.61 -13.02 7.28
C GLY A 189 11.51 -12.08 7.79
N ARG A 190 10.93 -11.17 6.98
CA ARG A 190 9.85 -10.27 7.46
C ARG A 190 8.45 -10.90 7.45
N ARG A 191 8.29 -12.04 8.14
CA ARG A 191 6.96 -12.51 8.59
C ARG A 191 6.61 -11.79 9.89
N ILE A 192 5.68 -10.85 9.81
CA ILE A 192 5.22 -10.10 10.97
C ILE A 192 4.13 -10.93 11.64
N ALA A 193 4.44 -11.43 12.84
CA ALA A 193 3.56 -12.34 13.58
C ALA A 193 2.25 -11.69 14.05
N HIS A 194 2.19 -10.35 14.16
CA HIS A 194 1.08 -9.64 14.83
C HIS A 194 0.48 -8.45 14.07
N GLY A 195 0.67 -8.40 12.75
CA GLY A 195 0.02 -7.39 11.92
C GLY A 195 0.70 -6.02 12.06
N ILE A 196 0.94 -5.42 10.89
CA ILE A 196 1.55 -4.10 10.67
C ILE A 196 3.09 -4.11 10.53
N ASP A 197 3.53 -3.82 9.29
CA ASP A 197 4.92 -3.48 8.94
C ASP A 197 5.09 -1.97 8.97
N LEU A 198 5.64 -1.43 10.06
CA LEU A 198 5.95 0.00 10.19
C LEU A 198 7.36 0.35 9.69
N ASP A 199 8.16 -0.64 9.26
CA ASP A 199 9.55 -0.44 8.85
C ASP A 199 9.66 0.05 7.41
N HIS A 200 8.94 1.14 7.09
CA HIS A 200 8.97 1.77 5.78
C HIS A 200 10.37 2.22 5.35
N HIS A 201 11.24 2.54 6.31
CA HIS A 201 12.62 2.93 6.06
C HIS A 201 13.52 1.79 5.53
N GLN A 202 13.10 0.53 5.68
CA GLN A 202 13.86 -0.64 5.23
C GLN A 202 13.35 -1.20 3.89
N ILE A 203 12.48 -0.46 3.20
CA ILE A 203 11.90 -0.89 1.94
C ILE A 203 12.95 -0.72 0.82
N PRO A 204 13.18 -1.75 -0.03
CA PRO A 204 14.14 -1.65 -1.13
C PRO A 204 13.82 -0.50 -2.10
N ASP A 205 14.84 0.25 -2.54
CA ASP A 205 14.72 1.26 -3.60
C ASP A 205 15.16 0.67 -4.96
N PRO A 206 14.22 0.22 -5.81
CA PRO A 206 14.55 -0.36 -7.12
C PRO A 206 15.12 0.68 -8.09
N VAL A 207 14.78 1.96 -7.94
CA VAL A 207 15.28 3.03 -8.82
C VAL A 207 16.71 3.37 -8.45
N GLY A 208 16.99 3.57 -7.16
CA GLY A 208 18.35 3.76 -6.65
C GLY A 208 19.28 2.61 -7.04
N LYS A 209 18.82 1.35 -6.91
CA LYS A 209 19.58 0.17 -7.37
C LYS A 209 19.89 0.21 -8.87
N ALA A 210 18.89 0.54 -9.70
CA ALA A 210 19.08 0.64 -11.14
C ALA A 210 20.08 1.74 -11.53
N ILE A 211 20.01 2.91 -10.87
CA ILE A 211 20.96 4.01 -11.09
C ILE A 211 22.38 3.59 -10.67
N GLY A 212 22.54 2.93 -9.53
CA GLY A 212 23.83 2.39 -9.09
C GLY A 212 24.45 1.46 -10.13
N CYS A 213 23.69 0.48 -10.62
CA CYS A 213 24.15 -0.43 -11.66
C CYS A 213 24.52 0.28 -12.98
N LEU A 214 23.80 1.34 -13.35
CA LEU A 214 24.14 2.14 -14.53
C LEU A 214 25.45 2.91 -14.34
N LEU A 215 25.66 3.53 -13.17
CA LEU A 215 26.90 4.23 -12.84
C LEU A 215 28.11 3.30 -12.83
N ASP A 216 27.97 2.09 -12.26
CA ASP A 216 29.04 1.09 -12.27
C ASP A 216 29.39 0.66 -13.71
N ARG A 217 28.37 0.51 -14.57
CA ARG A 217 28.59 0.17 -15.97
C ARG A 217 29.27 1.31 -16.73
N ILE A 218 28.93 2.57 -16.45
CA ILE A 218 29.60 3.74 -17.01
C ILE A 218 31.08 3.74 -16.59
N ALA A 219 31.37 3.57 -15.30
CA ALA A 219 32.75 3.50 -14.80
C ALA A 219 33.55 2.36 -15.43
N GLN A 220 32.92 1.20 -15.69
CA GLN A 220 33.56 0.12 -16.42
C GLN A 220 33.88 0.51 -17.87
N MET A 221 32.93 1.12 -18.59
CA MET A 221 33.14 1.57 -19.97
C MET A 221 34.22 2.65 -20.07
N GLU A 222 34.28 3.59 -19.13
CA GLU A 222 35.33 4.61 -19.07
C GLU A 222 36.73 4.00 -18.90
N ARG A 223 36.86 2.96 -18.06
CA ARG A 223 38.12 2.20 -17.91
C ARG A 223 38.52 1.49 -19.19
N GLU A 224 37.58 0.84 -19.88
CA GLU A 224 37.83 0.18 -21.16
C GLU A 224 38.30 1.20 -22.21
N ILE A 225 37.65 2.36 -22.32
CA ILE A 225 38.03 3.44 -23.25
C ILE A 225 39.42 3.99 -22.92
N ALA A 226 39.72 4.27 -21.65
CA ALA A 226 41.04 4.76 -21.24
C ALA A 226 42.15 3.74 -21.56
N SER A 227 41.88 2.44 -21.34
CA SER A 227 42.82 1.37 -21.69
C SER A 227 43.11 1.29 -23.18
N LEU A 228 42.09 1.50 -24.04
CA LEU A 228 42.25 1.52 -25.49
C LEU A 228 42.97 2.77 -25.99
N LYS A 229 42.83 3.91 -25.29
CA LYS A 229 43.51 5.17 -25.61
C LYS A 229 44.94 5.25 -25.07
N GLY A 230 45.35 4.32 -24.21
CA GLY A 230 46.65 4.35 -23.53
C GLY A 230 46.76 5.46 -22.46
N GLU A 231 45.63 5.91 -21.92
CA GLU A 231 45.56 6.95 -20.88
C GLU A 231 45.47 6.30 -19.48
N PRO A 232 46.16 6.85 -18.46
CA PRO A 232 46.08 6.32 -17.09
C PRO A 232 44.68 6.55 -16.49
N THR A 233 44.05 5.48 -16.00
CA THR A 233 42.71 5.48 -15.39
C THR A 233 42.71 6.03 -13.96
N THR A 234 41.83 7.00 -13.67
CA THR A 234 41.57 7.53 -12.31
C THR A 234 40.16 7.24 -11.77
N ALA A 235 39.31 6.53 -12.50
CA ALA A 235 37.92 6.29 -12.12
C ALA A 235 37.74 5.01 -11.27
N GLU A 236 37.59 5.17 -9.95
CA GLU A 236 37.13 4.13 -9.04
C GLU A 236 35.60 4.21 -8.87
N GLY A 237 34.88 3.29 -9.52
CA GLY A 237 33.48 3.01 -9.17
C GLY A 237 33.41 2.32 -7.80
N ALA A 238 32.45 2.72 -6.97
CA ALA A 238 32.30 2.23 -5.60
C ALA A 238 31.89 0.74 -5.52
N CYS A 239 31.22 0.20 -6.54
CA CYS A 239 30.79 -1.20 -6.59
C CYS A 239 31.61 -1.99 -7.62
N ARG A 240 32.20 -3.11 -7.16
CA ARG A 240 32.95 -4.04 -8.02
C ARG A 240 32.06 -5.12 -8.64
N THR A 241 30.89 -5.39 -8.05
CA THR A 241 29.91 -6.39 -8.52
C THR A 241 28.49 -5.87 -8.31
N CYS A 242 27.62 -6.02 -9.33
CA CYS A 242 26.20 -5.70 -9.26
C CYS A 242 25.42 -6.81 -8.53
N ASP A 243 25.73 -7.08 -7.27
CA ASP A 243 25.00 -8.02 -6.41
C ASP A 243 24.11 -7.27 -5.39
N ASP A 244 23.39 -8.02 -4.55
CA ASP A 244 22.50 -7.45 -3.53
C ASP A 244 23.22 -6.71 -2.40
N THR A 245 24.56 -6.74 -2.35
CA THR A 245 25.36 -5.93 -1.42
C THR A 245 25.60 -4.51 -1.92
N CYS A 246 25.35 -4.23 -3.21
CA CYS A 246 25.37 -2.89 -3.78
C CYS A 246 24.09 -2.07 -3.44
N SER A 247 23.41 -2.44 -2.35
CA SER A 247 22.24 -1.71 -1.86
C SER A 247 22.66 -0.76 -0.75
N GLN A 248 22.28 0.50 -0.93
CA GLN A 248 22.50 1.66 -0.06
C GLN A 248 23.80 2.42 -0.38
N PRO A 249 23.75 3.54 -1.13
CA PRO A 249 24.63 4.64 -0.76
C PRO A 249 24.39 4.91 0.72
N THR A 250 25.41 4.71 1.56
CA THR A 250 25.36 5.20 2.93
C THR A 250 25.21 6.71 2.83
N PHE A 251 24.00 7.23 3.09
CA PHE A 251 23.80 8.65 3.35
C PHE A 251 24.41 8.97 4.73
N ASP A 252 25.73 8.87 4.83
CA ASP A 252 26.52 9.23 6.00
C ASP A 252 26.82 10.74 6.05
N GLY A 253 26.26 11.52 5.12
CA GLY A 253 26.47 12.97 5.04
C GLY A 253 27.86 13.37 4.52
N SER A 254 28.62 12.43 3.94
CA SER A 254 29.95 12.68 3.36
C SER A 254 29.96 13.66 2.17
N TRP A 255 28.80 14.03 1.60
CA TRP A 255 28.70 15.05 0.55
C TRP A 255 28.99 16.48 1.04
N LYS A 256 29.13 16.71 2.37
CA LYS A 256 29.45 18.04 2.93
C LYS A 256 30.91 18.50 2.82
N ALA A 257 31.77 17.80 2.08
CA ALA A 257 33.17 18.20 1.92
C ALA A 257 33.57 18.51 0.47
N THR A 258 32.87 19.42 -0.20
CA THR A 258 33.53 20.21 -1.26
C THR A 258 34.33 21.33 -0.58
N ALA A 259 35.66 21.19 -0.60
CA ALA A 259 36.59 22.19 -0.09
C ALA A 259 36.25 23.60 -0.60
N PRO A 260 36.46 24.67 0.21
CA PRO A 260 36.23 26.02 -0.25
C PRO A 260 37.14 26.32 -1.44
N ILE A 261 36.53 26.77 -2.54
CA ILE A 261 37.23 27.33 -3.69
C ILE A 261 38.05 28.51 -3.15
N ALA A 262 39.38 28.39 -3.22
CA ALA A 262 40.27 29.47 -2.85
C ALA A 262 39.99 30.70 -3.74
N PRO A 263 39.86 31.91 -3.19
CA PRO A 263 39.76 33.11 -4.00
C PRO A 263 41.08 33.31 -4.76
N GLY A 264 40.97 33.46 -6.08
CA GLY A 264 42.10 33.70 -6.98
C GLY A 264 42.84 35.01 -6.68
N ALA A 265 44.12 35.00 -7.06
CA ALA A 265 45.01 36.16 -7.12
C ALA A 265 44.56 37.20 -8.17
#